data_AF-I3C9P7-F1
#
_entry.id   AF-I3C9P7-F1
#
_cell.length_a   1.000
_cell.length_b   1.000
_cell.length_c   1.000
_cell.angle_alpha   90.00
_cell.angle_beta   90.00
_cell.angle_gamma   90.00
#
_symmetry.space_group_name_H-M   'P 1'
#
loop_
_entity.id
_entity.type
_entity.pdbx_description
1 polymer ?
#
loop_
_entity_poly.entity_id
_entity_poly.type
_entity_poly.pdbx_seq_one_letter_code
_entity_poly.pdbx_strand_id
1 'polypeptide(L)'
;MCERKETYDFVSFSELAYEWELADKDVVESKIKRRIKSLNEKYNQVRVNNIRSLRHELFEEISLENKSKYFIESQGKFADIGDFNLDQMVIDYNEKYTEINNSDLVNIIEFAVYLFYVR
;
A
#
# COMPACT_ATOMS: atom_id res chain seq x y z
N MET A 1 14.29 -1.68 12.95
CA MET A 1 13.24 -1.08 12.10
C MET A 1 13.10 0.37 12.52
N CYS A 2 13.38 1.34 11.63
CA CYS A 2 12.99 2.72 11.89
C CYS A 2 11.46 2.78 12.05
N GLU A 3 10.96 3.56 13.00
CA GLU A 3 9.52 3.84 13.12
C GLU A 3 9.06 4.52 11.83
N ARG A 4 8.18 3.84 11.06
CA ARG A 4 7.50 4.46 9.93
C ARG A 4 6.55 5.51 10.48
N LYS A 5 6.71 6.76 10.03
CA LYS A 5 5.86 7.88 10.46
C LYS A 5 4.41 7.57 10.07
N GLU A 6 3.50 7.64 11.03
CA GLU A 6 2.08 7.52 10.74
C GLU A 6 1.58 8.79 10.03
N THR A 7 1.29 8.65 8.74
CA THR A 7 0.66 9.69 7.90
C THR A 7 -0.75 9.26 7.56
N TYR A 8 -1.56 10.21 7.06
CA TYR A 8 -2.93 9.90 6.61
C TYR A 8 -2.93 8.75 5.59
N ASP A 9 -2.05 8.83 4.59
CA ASP A 9 -2.05 7.91 3.46
C ASP A 9 -1.57 6.51 3.87
N PHE A 10 -0.46 6.46 4.61
CA PHE A 10 0.07 5.19 5.11
C PHE A 10 -0.89 4.51 6.10
N VAL A 11 -1.49 5.26 7.03
CA VAL A 11 -2.49 4.73 7.96
C VAL A 11 -3.66 4.13 7.20
N SER A 12 -4.20 4.88 6.24
CA SER A 12 -5.33 4.43 5.42
C SER A 12 -4.97 3.16 4.65
N PHE A 13 -3.81 3.14 3.99
CA PHE A 13 -3.34 1.96 3.26
C PHE A 13 -3.13 0.75 4.18
N SER A 14 -2.51 0.95 5.35
CA SER A 14 -2.18 -0.13 6.28
C SER A 14 -3.42 -0.85 6.80
N GLU A 15 -4.52 -0.14 7.03
CA GLU A 15 -5.81 -0.75 7.40
C GLU A 15 -6.47 -1.43 6.20
N LEU A 16 -6.47 -0.75 5.02
CA LEU A 16 -7.04 -1.28 3.79
C LEU A 16 -6.35 -2.54 3.28
N ALA A 17 -5.06 -2.70 3.58
CA ALA A 17 -4.31 -3.87 3.18
C ALA A 17 -4.89 -5.16 3.77
N TYR A 18 -5.59 -5.09 4.91
CA TYR A 18 -6.26 -6.21 5.56
C TYR A 18 -7.77 -6.32 5.24
N GLU A 19 -8.30 -5.54 4.30
CA GLU A 19 -9.69 -5.60 3.86
C GLU A 19 -9.89 -6.82 2.92
N TRP A 20 -10.63 -7.85 3.36
CA TRP A 20 -10.84 -9.09 2.59
C TRP A 20 -12.25 -9.21 2.00
N GLU A 21 -13.31 -8.90 2.78
CA GLU A 21 -14.69 -9.03 2.32
C GLU A 21 -15.52 -7.74 2.50
N LEU A 22 -16.70 -7.67 1.87
CA LEU A 22 -17.65 -6.57 2.07
C LEU A 22 -18.05 -6.39 3.54
N ALA A 23 -18.12 -7.49 4.30
CA ALA A 23 -18.39 -7.47 5.74
C ALA A 23 -17.29 -6.74 6.55
N ASP A 24 -16.07 -6.66 6.02
CA ASP A 24 -14.94 -5.99 6.68
C ASP A 24 -14.92 -4.48 6.41
N LYS A 25 -15.62 -4.00 5.36
CA LYS A 25 -15.52 -2.59 4.93
C LYS A 25 -15.87 -1.61 6.05
N ASP A 26 -16.97 -1.83 6.76
CA ASP A 26 -17.41 -0.94 7.84
C ASP A 26 -16.43 -0.98 9.04
N VAL A 27 -15.84 -2.15 9.30
CA VAL A 27 -14.86 -2.36 10.38
C VAL A 27 -13.55 -1.64 10.03
N VAL A 28 -13.03 -1.85 8.82
CA VAL A 28 -11.82 -1.21 8.30
C VAL A 28 -12.01 0.31 8.25
N GLU A 29 -13.13 0.79 7.73
CA GLU A 29 -13.42 2.23 7.67
C GLU A 29 -13.51 2.86 9.06
N SER A 30 -14.10 2.16 10.04
CA SER A 30 -14.13 2.61 11.43
C SER A 30 -12.73 2.71 12.04
N LYS A 31 -11.83 1.76 11.73
CA LYS A 31 -10.42 1.80 12.17
C LYS A 31 -9.66 2.97 11.53
N ILE A 32 -9.85 3.18 10.22
CA ILE A 32 -9.26 4.30 9.47
C ILE A 32 -9.70 5.63 10.08
N LYS A 33 -11.01 5.83 10.29
CA LYS A 33 -11.56 7.04 10.94
C LYS A 33 -10.94 7.26 12.33
N ARG A 34 -10.79 6.20 13.12
CA ARG A 34 -10.18 6.29 14.46
C ARG A 34 -8.72 6.73 14.40
N ARG A 35 -7.92 6.16 13.49
CA ARG A 35 -6.49 6.49 13.38
C ARG A 35 -6.24 7.85 12.73
N ILE A 36 -7.04 8.26 11.75
CA ILE A 36 -7.00 9.62 11.21
C ILE A 36 -7.31 10.65 12.30
N LYS A 37 -8.29 10.36 13.17
CA LYS A 37 -8.61 11.23 14.31
C LYS A 37 -7.44 11.36 15.29
N SER A 38 -6.67 10.28 15.56
CA SER A 38 -5.48 10.37 16.42
C SER A 38 -4.33 11.18 15.80
N LEU A 39 -4.33 11.35 14.47
CA LEU A 39 -3.41 12.25 13.76
C LEU A 39 -3.86 13.72 13.76
N ASN A 40 -5.00 14.05 14.40
CA ASN A 40 -5.67 15.35 14.31
C ASN A 40 -6.06 15.77 12.88
N GLU A 41 -6.24 14.80 11.99
CA GLU A 41 -6.65 15.02 10.60
C GLU A 41 -8.16 14.83 10.42
N LYS A 42 -8.72 15.43 9.36
CA LYS A 42 -10.15 15.25 9.01
C LYS A 42 -10.32 14.09 8.04
N TYR A 43 -11.22 13.16 8.38
CA TYR A 43 -11.58 12.07 7.48
C TYR A 43 -12.10 12.58 6.12
N ASN A 44 -11.55 12.04 5.04
CA ASN A 44 -11.94 12.32 3.66
C ASN A 44 -12.17 11.01 2.89
N GLN A 45 -13.42 10.72 2.55
CA GLN A 45 -13.81 9.51 1.83
C GLN A 45 -13.16 9.40 0.45
N VAL A 46 -13.06 10.51 -0.29
CA VAL A 46 -12.48 10.53 -1.64
C VAL A 46 -11.01 10.10 -1.59
N ARG A 47 -10.26 10.64 -0.63
CA ARG A 47 -8.86 10.27 -0.40
C ARG A 47 -8.70 8.80 -0.01
N VAL A 48 -9.55 8.29 0.90
CA VAL A 48 -9.54 6.87 1.29
C VAL A 48 -9.89 5.96 0.11
N ASN A 49 -10.84 6.36 -0.73
CA ASN A 49 -11.19 5.60 -1.94
C ASN A 49 -10.03 5.61 -2.94
N ASN A 50 -9.31 6.72 -3.10
CA ASN A 50 -8.11 6.80 -3.94
C ASN A 50 -7.05 5.78 -3.48
N ILE A 51 -6.79 5.72 -2.17
CA ILE A 51 -5.85 4.77 -1.56
C ILE A 51 -6.35 3.32 -1.68
N ARG A 52 -7.67 3.09 -1.61
CA ARG A 52 -8.26 1.76 -1.84
C ARG A 52 -8.04 1.29 -3.27
N SER A 53 -8.18 2.18 -4.26
CA SER A 53 -7.84 1.87 -5.65
C SER A 53 -6.36 1.54 -5.80
N LEU A 54 -5.46 2.35 -5.22
CA LEU A 54 -4.01 2.05 -5.20
C LEU A 54 -3.72 0.67 -4.62
N ARG A 55 -4.36 0.34 -3.48
CA ARG A 55 -4.23 -0.97 -2.83
C ARG A 55 -4.66 -2.11 -3.74
N HIS A 56 -5.77 -1.97 -4.45
CA HIS A 56 -6.23 -3.00 -5.37
C HIS A 56 -5.24 -3.22 -6.51
N GLU A 57 -4.81 -2.15 -7.17
CA GLU A 57 -3.87 -2.22 -8.29
C GLU A 57 -2.51 -2.78 -7.88
N LEU A 58 -1.98 -2.36 -6.72
CA LEU A 58 -0.73 -2.91 -6.21
C LEU A 58 -0.83 -4.40 -5.94
N PHE A 59 -1.89 -4.88 -5.27
CA PHE A 59 -2.01 -6.31 -5.01
C PHE A 59 -2.30 -7.12 -6.27
N GLU A 60 -3.04 -6.59 -7.23
CA GLU A 60 -3.20 -7.25 -8.53
C GLU A 60 -1.86 -7.37 -9.24
N GLU A 61 -1.09 -6.28 -9.34
CA GLU A 61 0.21 -6.27 -10.01
C GLU A 61 1.23 -7.20 -9.33
N ILE A 62 1.35 -7.11 -7.99
CA ILE A 62 2.29 -7.94 -7.23
C ILE A 62 1.92 -9.43 -7.35
N SER A 63 0.62 -9.75 -7.39
CA SER A 63 0.16 -11.13 -7.56
C SER A 63 0.50 -11.75 -8.92
N LEU A 64 0.94 -10.95 -9.90
CA LEU A 64 1.44 -11.47 -11.17
C LEU A 64 2.81 -12.15 -11.04
N GLU A 65 3.53 -11.94 -9.93
CA GLU A 65 4.86 -12.50 -9.67
C GLU A 65 5.78 -12.32 -10.88
N ASN A 66 6.29 -13.40 -11.47
CA ASN A 66 7.18 -13.39 -12.63
C ASN A 66 6.56 -12.85 -13.93
N LYS A 67 5.26 -12.56 -13.95
CA LYS A 67 4.57 -11.88 -15.07
C LYS A 67 4.44 -10.37 -14.85
N SER A 68 4.72 -9.87 -13.64
CA SER A 68 4.76 -8.45 -13.38
C SER A 68 5.88 -7.80 -14.19
N LYS A 69 5.62 -6.64 -14.78
CA LYS A 69 6.65 -5.86 -15.46
C LYS A 69 7.71 -5.30 -14.49
N TYR A 70 7.42 -5.34 -13.19
CA TYR A 70 8.32 -4.90 -12.14
C TYR A 70 9.12 -6.04 -11.52
N PHE A 71 8.82 -7.30 -11.85
CA PHE A 71 9.59 -8.42 -11.35
C PHE A 71 10.97 -8.45 -12.01
N ILE A 72 12.03 -8.43 -11.20
CA ILE A 72 13.40 -8.44 -11.69
C ILE A 72 13.87 -9.88 -11.82
N GLU A 73 14.06 -10.56 -10.69
CA GLU A 73 14.45 -11.96 -10.56
C GLU A 73 14.63 -12.24 -9.06
N SER A 74 14.36 -13.46 -8.60
CA SER A 74 14.58 -13.78 -7.20
C SER A 74 16.07 -13.78 -6.85
N GLN A 75 16.48 -12.85 -5.98
CA GLN A 75 17.89 -12.62 -5.65
C GLN A 75 18.44 -13.64 -4.64
N GLY A 76 17.61 -14.57 -4.15
CA GLY A 76 17.96 -15.49 -3.08
C GLY A 76 17.30 -16.86 -3.18
N LYS A 77 17.47 -17.67 -2.12
CA LYS A 77 16.79 -18.97 -1.97
C LYS A 77 15.30 -18.82 -1.63
N PHE A 78 14.89 -17.63 -1.21
CA PHE A 78 13.54 -17.29 -0.79
C PHE A 78 13.13 -16.01 -1.49
N ALA A 79 11.85 -15.91 -1.82
CA ALA A 79 11.27 -14.73 -2.41
C ALA A 79 11.20 -13.60 -1.37
N ASP A 80 11.59 -12.39 -1.75
CA ASP A 80 11.61 -11.22 -0.87
C ASP A 80 11.32 -9.91 -1.61
N ILE A 81 11.27 -8.80 -0.85
CA ILE A 81 10.96 -7.46 -1.38
C ILE A 81 11.88 -7.06 -2.54
N GLY A 82 13.12 -7.57 -2.57
CA GLY A 82 14.12 -7.32 -3.61
C GLY A 82 13.84 -8.02 -4.94
N ASP A 83 12.83 -8.89 -5.02
CA ASP A 83 12.40 -9.50 -6.28
C ASP A 83 11.69 -8.50 -7.20
N PHE A 84 11.25 -7.36 -6.66
CA PHE A 84 10.54 -6.30 -7.39
C PHE A 84 11.38 -5.02 -7.54
N ASN A 85 11.28 -4.38 -8.70
CA ASN A 85 11.83 -3.06 -8.98
C ASN A 85 10.97 -1.96 -8.31
N LEU A 86 11.19 -1.75 -7.02
CA LEU A 86 10.42 -0.78 -6.24
C LEU A 86 10.59 0.65 -6.77
N ASP A 87 11.79 1.01 -7.26
CA ASP A 87 12.05 2.34 -7.82
C ASP A 87 11.16 2.61 -9.04
N GLN A 88 11.05 1.64 -9.95
CA GLN A 88 10.16 1.77 -11.11
C GLN A 88 8.69 1.77 -10.72
N MET A 89 8.29 0.96 -9.72
CA MET A 89 6.92 1.02 -9.19
C MET A 89 6.62 2.40 -8.62
N VAL A 90 7.53 2.99 -7.85
CA VAL A 90 7.34 4.33 -7.26
C VAL A 90 7.17 5.36 -8.37
N ILE A 91 7.99 5.34 -9.43
CA ILE A 91 7.87 6.27 -10.56
C ILE A 91 6.47 6.15 -11.20
N ASP A 92 6.10 4.93 -11.63
CA ASP A 92 4.85 4.69 -12.37
C ASP A 92 3.60 5.02 -11.52
N TYR A 93 3.59 4.62 -10.24
CA TYR A 93 2.46 4.90 -9.37
C TYR A 93 2.41 6.36 -8.90
N ASN A 94 3.53 7.09 -8.87
CA ASN A 94 3.55 8.51 -8.55
C ASN A 94 2.97 9.35 -9.70
N GLU A 95 3.15 8.93 -10.95
CA GLU A 95 2.50 9.55 -12.12
C GLU A 95 0.98 9.37 -12.09
N LYS A 96 0.50 8.23 -11.56
CA LYS A 96 -0.93 7.91 -11.48
C LYS A 96 -1.63 8.47 -10.24
N TYR A 97 -0.96 8.46 -9.09
CA TYR A 97 -1.52 8.84 -7.77
C TYR A 97 -0.89 10.13 -7.25
N THR A 98 -1.02 11.21 -8.00
CA THR A 98 -0.36 12.51 -7.74
C THR A 98 -0.77 13.20 -6.43
N GLU A 99 -1.87 12.79 -5.81
CA GLU A 99 -2.33 13.32 -4.52
C GLU A 99 -1.63 12.69 -3.31
N ILE A 100 -0.95 11.56 -3.50
CA ILE A 100 -0.22 10.84 -2.45
C ILE A 100 1.20 11.39 -2.39
N ASN A 101 1.69 11.70 -1.20
CA ASN A 101 3.07 12.16 -1.05
C ASN A 101 4.03 11.04 -1.49
N ASN A 102 5.06 11.38 -2.26
CA ASN A 102 6.07 10.43 -2.72
C ASN A 102 6.67 9.58 -1.58
N SER A 103 6.95 10.17 -0.40
CA SER A 103 7.47 9.40 0.74
C SER A 103 6.45 8.39 1.28
N ASP A 104 5.16 8.73 1.25
CA ASP A 104 4.11 7.79 1.64
C ASP A 104 3.96 6.69 0.59
N LEU A 105 4.06 7.02 -0.69
CA LEU A 105 3.97 6.05 -1.77
C LEU A 105 5.10 5.00 -1.71
N VAL A 106 6.35 5.43 -1.45
CA VAL A 106 7.48 4.51 -1.22
C VAL A 106 7.15 3.54 -0.08
N ASN A 107 6.72 4.06 1.08
CA ASN A 107 6.38 3.24 2.24
C ASN A 107 5.22 2.27 1.96
N ILE A 108 4.23 2.71 1.18
CA ILE A 108 3.06 1.93 0.78
C ILE A 108 3.48 0.75 -0.11
N ILE A 109 4.30 1.02 -1.14
CA ILE A 109 4.77 0.00 -2.08
C ILE A 109 5.62 -1.05 -1.35
N GLU A 110 6.60 -0.62 -0.56
CA GLU A 110 7.40 -1.53 0.27
C GLU A 110 6.53 -2.39 1.19
N PHE A 111 5.51 -1.79 1.81
CA PHE A 111 4.60 -2.50 2.70
C PHE A 111 3.71 -3.49 1.94
N ALA A 112 3.23 -3.14 0.74
CA ALA A 112 2.42 -4.01 -0.11
C ALA A 112 3.20 -5.27 -0.53
N VAL A 113 4.43 -5.10 -1.00
CA VAL A 113 5.31 -6.21 -1.41
C VAL A 113 5.68 -7.07 -0.19
N TYR A 114 6.02 -6.45 0.94
CA TYR A 114 6.25 -7.18 2.19
C TYR A 114 5.03 -8.04 2.58
N LEU A 115 3.82 -7.47 2.53
CA LEU A 115 2.61 -8.19 2.89
C LEU A 115 2.29 -9.34 1.95
N PHE A 116 2.64 -9.23 0.66
CA PHE A 116 2.46 -10.33 -0.29
C PHE A 116 3.28 -11.56 0.09
N TYR A 117 4.52 -11.38 0.55
CA TYR A 117 5.39 -12.50 0.94
C TYR A 117 5.13 -13.09 2.32
N VAL A 118 4.52 -12.32 3.23
CA VAL A 118 4.26 -12.75 4.61
C VAL A 118 2.83 -13.26 4.83
N ARG A 119 1.94 -13.03 3.86
CA ARG A 119 0.61 -13.65 3.83
C ARG A 119 0.64 -15.05 3.26
#